data_AF-A0A0J8GQG7-F1
#
_entry.id   AF-A0A0J8GQG7-F1
#
_cell.length_a   1.000
_cell.length_b   1.000
_cell.length_c   1.000
_cell.angle_alpha   90.00
_cell.angle_beta   90.00
_cell.angle_gamma   90.00
#
_symmetry.space_group_name_H-M   'P 1'
#
loop_
_entity.id
_entity.type
_entity.pdbx_description
1 polymer ?
#
loop_
_entity_poly.entity_id
_entity_poly.type
_entity_poly.pdbx_seq_one_letter_code
_entity_poly.pdbx_strand_id
1 'polypeptide(L)'
;MKFKELGVSDSFLWFFICSFFVFWLGDQLIGALLHLEILNIRVTNMISFEEEPFWFIFVSSFKFAFWCFSILVVFKYIQSKLRKKGT
;
A
#
# COMPACT_ATOMS: atom_id res chain seq x y z
N MET A 1 -17.91 2.65 -10.06
CA MET A 1 -17.59 4.10 -10.03
C MET A 1 -16.24 4.33 -10.68
N LYS A 2 -16.11 5.32 -11.55
CA LYS A 2 -14.83 5.59 -12.22
C LYS A 2 -13.92 6.37 -11.27
N PHE A 3 -12.63 6.03 -11.18
CA PHE A 3 -11.62 6.79 -10.39
C PHE A 3 -11.64 8.31 -10.65
N LYS A 4 -12.08 8.70 -11.84
CA LYS A 4 -12.24 10.08 -12.29
C LYS A 4 -13.34 10.83 -11.53
N GLU A 5 -14.40 10.16 -11.09
CA GLU A 5 -15.53 10.74 -10.35
C GLU A 5 -15.18 10.99 -8.88
N LEU A 6 -14.21 10.26 -8.33
CA LEU A 6 -13.76 10.40 -6.94
C LEU A 6 -12.64 11.44 -6.78
N GLY A 7 -12.15 12.05 -7.85
CA GLY A 7 -11.02 13.00 -7.82
C GLY A 7 -9.69 12.42 -7.34
N VAL A 8 -9.63 11.11 -7.09
CA VAL A 8 -8.47 10.43 -6.49
C VAL A 8 -7.25 10.47 -7.40
N SER A 9 -7.44 10.33 -8.72
CA SER A 9 -6.33 10.24 -9.68
C SER A 9 -5.63 11.56 -10.02
N ASP A 10 -6.25 12.71 -9.74
CA ASP A 10 -5.68 14.04 -10.01
C ASP A 10 -5.37 14.82 -8.72
N SER A 11 -5.69 14.25 -7.55
CA SER A 11 -5.47 14.90 -6.25
C SER A 11 -4.05 14.66 -5.74
N PHE A 12 -3.34 15.75 -5.46
CA PHE A 12 -2.03 15.73 -4.84
C PHE A 12 -2.06 15.07 -3.47
N LEU A 13 -3.11 15.30 -2.68
CA LEU A 13 -3.27 14.70 -1.36
C LEU A 13 -3.31 13.17 -1.44
N TRP A 14 -4.10 12.62 -2.37
CA TRP A 14 -4.20 11.18 -2.58
C TRP A 14 -2.89 10.57 -3.08
N PHE A 15 -2.15 11.30 -3.92
CA PHE A 15 -0.80 10.89 -4.32
C PHE A 15 0.13 10.75 -3.10
N PHE A 16 0.19 11.74 -2.22
CA PHE A 16 1.05 11.67 -1.03
C PHE A 16 0.66 10.54 -0.08
N ILE A 17 -0.64 10.39 0.20
CA ILE A 17 -1.16 9.32 1.06
C ILE A 17 -0.82 7.94 0.48
N CYS A 18 -1.09 7.73 -0.82
CA CYS A 18 -0.80 6.45 -1.46
C CYS A 18 0.72 6.20 -1.59
N SER A 19 1.53 7.22 -1.86
CA SER A 19 2.99 7.08 -1.86
C SER A 19 3.50 6.64 -0.50
N PHE A 20 3.03 7.24 0.59
CA PHE A 20 3.34 6.79 1.95
C PHE A 20 2.94 5.32 2.15
N PHE A 21 1.73 4.93 1.76
CA PHE A 21 1.28 3.54 1.88
C PHE A 21 2.09 2.55 1.04
N VAL A 22 2.60 2.94 -0.12
CA VAL A 22 3.46 2.07 -0.94
C VAL A 22 4.72 1.69 -0.17
N PHE A 23 5.40 2.66 0.45
CA PHE A 23 6.61 2.39 1.23
C PHE A 23 6.29 1.68 2.54
N TRP A 24 5.30 2.19 3.29
CA TRP A 24 4.93 1.66 4.59
C TRP A 24 4.39 0.24 4.54
N LEU A 25 3.42 -0.04 3.65
CA LEU A 25 2.89 -1.40 3.49
C LEU A 25 3.90 -2.31 2.80
N GLY A 26 4.74 -1.77 1.90
CA GLY A 26 5.80 -2.52 1.25
C GLY A 26 6.80 -3.09 2.26
N ASP A 27 7.28 -2.25 3.19
CA ASP A 27 8.16 -2.65 4.28
C ASP A 27 7.53 -3.77 5.14
N GLN A 28 6.27 -3.59 5.54
CA GLN A 28 5.55 -4.60 6.32
C GLN A 28 5.31 -5.92 5.57
N LEU A 29 5.07 -5.86 4.25
CA LEU A 29 4.87 -7.06 3.42
C LEU A 29 6.20 -7.81 3.21
N ILE A 30 7.31 -7.09 3.08
CA ILE A 30 8.65 -7.70 3.00
C ILE A 30 9.00 -8.39 4.32
N GLY A 31 8.76 -7.73 5.46
CA GLY A 31 8.94 -8.35 6.78
C GLY A 31 8.04 -9.58 6.98
N ALA A 32 6.78 -9.50 6.53
CA ALA A 32 5.86 -10.64 6.56
C ALA A 32 6.36 -11.82 5.70
N LEU A 33 6.93 -11.55 4.52
CA LEU A 33 7.40 -12.58 3.59
C LEU A 33 8.71 -13.24 4.04
N LEU A 34 9.65 -12.45 4.57
CA LEU A 34 11.00 -12.92 4.91
C LEU A 34 11.14 -13.44 6.34
N HIS A 35 10.37 -12.87 7.27
CA HIS A 35 10.58 -13.07 8.72
C HIS A 35 9.29 -13.47 9.45
N LEU A 36 8.19 -13.74 8.73
CA LEU A 36 6.86 -13.93 9.32
C LEU A 36 6.51 -12.81 10.32
N GLU A 37 6.90 -11.57 9.99
CA GLU A 37 6.69 -10.43 10.88
C GLU A 37 5.38 -9.70 10.61
N ILE A 38 4.68 -9.36 11.70
CA ILE A 38 3.54 -8.45 11.67
C ILE A 38 3.75 -7.33 12.69
N LEU A 39 3.43 -6.11 12.28
CA LEU A 39 3.35 -4.97 13.18
C LEU A 39 2.30 -5.23 14.28
N ASN A 40 2.75 -5.26 15.53
CA ASN A 40 1.85 -5.31 16.67
C ASN A 40 1.17 -3.95 16.88
N ILE A 41 -0.14 -3.92 16.68
CA ILE A 41 -0.97 -2.72 16.82
C ILE A 41 -0.92 -2.15 18.25
N ARG A 42 -0.64 -2.98 19.27
CA ARG A 42 -0.60 -2.57 20.68
C ARG A 42 0.68 -1.83 21.07
N VAL A 43 1.83 -2.20 20.51
CA VAL A 43 3.15 -1.71 20.95
C VAL A 43 3.99 -1.11 19.82
N THR A 44 3.43 -1.01 18.61
CA THR A 44 4.10 -0.51 17.39
C THR A 44 5.40 -1.24 17.02
N ASN A 45 5.73 -2.32 17.72
CA ASN A 45 6.87 -3.20 17.42
C ASN A 45 6.47 -4.30 16.44
N MET A 46 7.42 -4.76 15.65
CA MET A 46 7.26 -5.97 14.84
C MET A 46 7.30 -7.20 15.75
N ILE A 47 6.42 -8.17 15.48
CA ILE A 47 6.45 -9.49 16.10
C ILE A 47 6.69 -10.50 14.99
N SER A 48 7.76 -11.27 15.12
CA SER A 48 8.04 -12.46 14.32
C SER A 48 7.35 -13.69 14.92
N PHE A 49 6.81 -14.56 14.08
CA PHE A 49 6.23 -15.84 14.50
C PHE A 49 7.13 -17.01 14.05
N GLU A 50 7.28 -18.02 14.91
CA GLU A 50 8.01 -19.26 14.56
C GLU A 50 7.21 -20.14 13.57
N GLU A 51 5.89 -20.14 13.71
CA GLU A 51 4.95 -20.81 12.80
C GLU A 51 3.91 -19.81 12.30
N GLU A 52 3.50 -19.94 11.03
CA GLU A 52 2.53 -19.05 10.41
C GLU A 52 1.14 -19.17 11.07
N PRO A 53 0.63 -18.12 11.76
CA PRO A 53 -0.72 -18.14 12.31
C PRO A 53 -1.76 -18.24 11.19
N PHE A 54 -2.86 -18.97 11.39
CA PHE A 54 -3.92 -19.11 10.37
C PHE A 54 -4.46 -17.77 9.84
N TRP A 55 -4.49 -16.73 10.67
CA TRP A 55 -4.97 -15.39 10.31
C TRP A 55 -3.91 -14.53 9.61
N PHE A 56 -2.65 -14.98 9.56
CA PHE A 56 -1.52 -14.27 8.96
C PHE A 56 -1.72 -14.07 7.46
N ILE A 57 -2.09 -15.14 6.74
CA ILE A 57 -2.38 -15.08 5.30
C ILE A 57 -3.47 -14.06 5.02
N PHE A 58 -4.52 -14.03 5.83
CA PHE A 58 -5.64 -13.11 5.65
C PHE A 58 -5.19 -11.65 5.81
N VAL A 59 -4.44 -11.34 6.87
CA VAL A 59 -3.94 -9.99 7.12
C VAL A 59 -2.91 -9.56 6.08
N SER A 60 -1.97 -10.43 5.71
CA SER A 60 -0.96 -10.15 4.69
C SER A 60 -1.59 -9.96 3.31
N SER A 61 -2.60 -10.76 2.96
CA SER A 61 -3.36 -10.60 1.70
C SER A 61 -4.12 -9.29 1.64
N PHE A 62 -4.74 -8.88 2.75
CA PHE A 62 -5.42 -7.60 2.85
C PHE A 62 -4.43 -6.45 2.66
N LYS A 63 -3.30 -6.45 3.38
CA LYS A 63 -2.24 -5.45 3.20
C LYS A 63 -1.74 -5.40 1.76
N PHE A 64 -1.56 -6.57 1.12
CA PHE A 64 -1.13 -6.67 -0.27
C PHE A 64 -2.12 -6.04 -1.26
N ALA A 65 -3.43 -6.24 -1.04
CA ALA A 65 -4.46 -5.61 -1.87
C ALA A 65 -4.42 -4.07 -1.75
N PHE A 66 -4.27 -3.54 -0.54
CA PHE A 66 -4.12 -2.09 -0.31
C PHE A 66 -2.83 -1.53 -0.88
N TRP A 67 -1.74 -2.30 -0.81
CA TRP A 67 -0.47 -1.93 -1.42
C TRP A 67 -0.59 -1.84 -2.95
N CYS A 68 -1.17 -2.85 -3.60
CA CYS A 68 -1.46 -2.83 -5.03
C CYS A 68 -2.34 -1.63 -5.43
N PHE A 69 -3.39 -1.35 -4.66
CA PHE A 69 -4.25 -0.19 -4.90
C PHE A 69 -3.47 1.12 -4.81
N SER A 70 -2.60 1.25 -3.81
CA SER A 70 -1.76 2.44 -3.62
C SER A 70 -0.79 2.64 -4.78
N ILE A 71 -0.16 1.57 -5.28
CA ILE A 71 0.68 1.62 -6.48
C ILE A 71 -0.14 2.11 -7.68
N LEU A 72 -1.34 1.57 -7.90
CA LEU A 72 -2.18 1.95 -9.03
C LEU A 72 -2.57 3.44 -9.00
N VAL A 73 -2.86 3.99 -7.81
CA VAL A 73 -3.17 5.42 -7.67
C VAL A 73 -1.95 6.28 -7.96
N VAL A 74 -0.79 5.95 -7.39
CA VAL A 74 0.48 6.66 -7.63
C VAL A 74 0.85 6.63 -9.11
N PHE A 75 0.77 5.46 -9.74
CA PHE A 75 1.07 5.28 -11.16
C PHE A 75 0.14 6.12 -12.05
N LYS A 76 -1.17 6.07 -11.80
CA LYS A 76 -2.15 6.87 -12.56
C LYS A 76 -1.95 8.37 -12.39
N TYR A 77 -1.59 8.83 -11.19
CA TYR A 77 -1.28 10.24 -10.94
C TYR A 77 -0.04 10.70 -11.72
N ILE A 78 1.04 9.91 -11.71
CA ILE A 78 2.25 10.23 -12.49
C ILE A 78 1.92 10.26 -13.99
N GLN A 79 1.19 9.26 -14.49
CA GLN A 79 0.79 9.19 -15.90
C GLN A 79 -0.09 10.38 -16.31
N SER A 80 -1.04 10.81 -15.46
CA SER A 80 -1.90 11.97 -15.76
C SER A 80 -1.11 13.27 -15.82
N LYS A 81 -0.09 13.44 -14.96
CA LYS A 81 0.78 14.61 -14.95
C LYS A 81 1.75 14.64 -16.14
N LEU A 82 2.35 13.50 -16.49
CA LEU A 82 3.22 13.40 -17.67
C LEU A 82 2.45 13.71 -18.95
N ARG A 83 1.22 13.20 -19.08
CA ARG A 83 0.37 13.48 -20.26
C ARG A 83 0.00 14.95 -20.39
N LYS A 84 -0.22 15.67 -19.29
CA LYS A 84 -0.51 17.12 -19.29
C LYS A 84 0.70 17.99 -19.64
N LYS A 85 1.93 17.46 -19.53
CA LYS A 85 3.18 18.21 -19.78
C LYS A 85 3.69 18.08 -21.23
N GLY A 86 3.16 17.12 -21.99
CA GLY A 86 3.51 16.84 -23.39
C GLY A 86 2.55 17.44 -24.43
N THR A 87 1.55 18.22 -23.99
CA THR A 87 0.68 19.10 -24.79
C THR A 87 0.90 20.53 -24.35
#